data_AF-A0A5K3EXL5-F1
#
_entry.id   AF-A0A5K3EXL5-F1
#
_cell.length_a   1.000
_cell.length_b   1.000
_cell.length_c   1.000
_cell.angle_alpha   90.00
_cell.angle_beta   90.00
_cell.angle_gamma   90.00
#
_symmetry.space_group_name_H-M   'P 1'
#
loop_
_entity.id
_entity.type
_entity.pdbx_description
1 polymer ?
#
loop_
_entity_poly.entity_id
_entity_poly.type
_entity_poly.pdbx_seq_one_letter_code
_entity_poly.pdbx_strand_id
1 'polypeptide(L)'
;MDPDTLFLTDISELWKEFKKFSPNQFYAMAADQAPTRYNFPKVYGWRFTEGYNGGLVLWYASRAPQEKWDAIWKPVFANFDKPKIFLPAAEQTVMTLTAILNPEIFYALDCTWNLQLSFDCKPYNCLSKWTSSDPNAPKPKVMHGSGAGKQFGKFALEKPKHPLVNLNQFRKAFVYERSLLLLHNDYAFRRRIERNEPFDFRKAS
;
A
#
# COMPACT_ATOMS: atom_id res chain seq x y z
N MET A 1 -6.82 -0.70 2.28
CA MET A 1 -5.59 -0.20 2.93
C MET A 1 -5.19 -1.20 3.97
N ASP A 2 -3.91 -1.54 4.01
CA ASP A 2 -3.35 -2.51 4.92
C ASP A 2 -3.36 -1.98 6.37
N PRO A 3 -3.63 -2.84 7.37
CA PRO A 3 -3.65 -2.43 8.78
C PRO A 3 -2.26 -2.08 9.33
N ASP A 4 -1.17 -2.36 8.61
CA ASP A 4 0.22 -1.99 8.93
C ASP A 4 0.63 -0.69 8.26
N THR A 5 -0.33 0.17 7.96
CA THR A 5 -0.06 1.52 7.49
C THR A 5 -0.09 2.52 8.63
N LEU A 6 0.72 3.57 8.50
CA LEU A 6 0.81 4.65 9.46
C LEU A 6 0.86 5.98 8.70
N PHE A 7 -0.15 6.83 8.95
CA PHE A 7 -0.23 8.17 8.36
C PHE A 7 0.71 9.13 9.07
N LEU A 8 1.52 9.83 8.28
CA LEU A 8 2.42 10.91 8.72
C LEU A 8 1.96 12.28 8.21
N THR A 9 0.84 12.31 7.50
CA THR A 9 0.14 13.49 7.01
C THR A 9 -1.36 13.31 7.23
N ASP A 10 -2.13 14.38 7.10
CA ASP A 10 -3.59 14.29 7.07
C ASP A 10 -4.05 13.43 5.87
N ILE A 11 -4.92 12.46 6.14
CA ILE A 11 -5.55 11.60 5.14
C ILE A 11 -6.37 12.41 4.12
N SER A 12 -6.82 13.62 4.48
CA SER A 12 -7.52 14.52 3.57
C SER A 12 -6.68 14.89 2.33
N GLU A 13 -5.35 14.90 2.47
CA GLU A 13 -4.41 15.11 1.35
C GLU A 13 -4.45 13.95 0.36
N LEU A 14 -4.71 12.72 0.81
CA LEU A 14 -4.80 11.54 -0.06
C LEU A 14 -6.03 11.64 -0.97
N TRP A 15 -7.15 12.16 -0.45
CA TRP A 15 -8.37 12.37 -1.25
C TRP A 15 -8.15 13.36 -2.41
N LYS A 16 -7.17 14.26 -2.32
CA LYS A 16 -6.85 15.19 -3.41
C LYS A 16 -6.24 14.49 -4.62
N GLU A 17 -5.68 13.29 -4.46
CA GLU A 17 -5.11 12.51 -5.56
C GLU A 17 -6.19 12.10 -6.58
N PHE A 18 -7.45 11.89 -6.18
CA PHE A 18 -8.55 11.63 -7.12
C PHE A 18 -8.77 12.76 -8.14
N LYS A 19 -8.39 14.00 -7.81
CA LYS A 19 -8.49 15.13 -8.74
C LYS A 19 -7.46 15.07 -9.87
N LYS A 20 -6.40 14.27 -9.70
CA LYS A 20 -5.35 14.06 -10.70
C LYS A 20 -5.68 12.92 -11.65
N PHE A 21 -6.73 12.15 -11.38
CA PHE A 21 -7.14 11.05 -12.24
C PHE A 21 -7.68 11.61 -13.56
N SER A 22 -7.22 11.06 -14.68
CA SER A 22 -7.89 11.23 -15.96
C SER A 22 -9.33 10.71 -15.88
N PRO A 23 -10.21 11.06 -16.85
CA PRO A 23 -11.60 10.57 -16.84
C PRO A 23 -11.74 9.04 -16.81
N ASN A 24 -10.78 8.31 -17.39
CA ASN A 24 -10.81 6.85 -17.48
C ASN A 24 -10.16 6.15 -16.28
N GLN A 25 -9.28 6.85 -15.56
CA GLN A 25 -8.63 6.31 -14.37
C GLN A 25 -9.64 6.14 -13.23
N PHE A 26 -9.59 4.98 -12.59
CA PHE A 26 -10.46 4.66 -11.46
C PHE A 26 -9.73 3.96 -10.30
N TYR A 27 -8.48 3.57 -10.45
CA TYR A 27 -7.70 3.10 -9.30
C TYR A 27 -6.24 3.50 -9.37
N ALA A 28 -5.60 3.56 -8.20
CA ALA A 28 -4.20 3.91 -8.06
C ALA A 28 -3.50 3.07 -7.00
N MET A 29 -2.21 2.83 -7.22
CA MET A 29 -1.29 2.21 -6.27
C MET A 29 0.09 2.84 -6.43
N ALA A 30 0.91 2.77 -5.39
CA ALA A 30 2.32 3.12 -5.47
C ALA A 30 3.14 1.94 -5.99
N ALA A 31 4.25 2.23 -6.66
CA ALA A 31 5.19 1.21 -7.12
C ALA A 31 5.66 0.32 -5.95
N ASP A 32 5.82 -0.98 -6.22
CA ASP A 32 6.45 -1.90 -5.28
C ASP A 32 7.94 -1.54 -5.15
N GLN A 33 8.40 -1.39 -3.91
CA GLN A 33 9.78 -0.99 -3.62
C GLN A 33 10.68 -2.20 -3.43
N ALA A 34 10.11 -3.41 -3.32
CA ALA A 34 10.84 -4.66 -3.37
C ALA A 34 10.96 -5.17 -4.82
N PRO A 35 11.97 -5.99 -5.14
CA PRO A 35 12.02 -6.69 -6.43
C PRO A 35 10.72 -7.45 -6.68
N THR A 36 10.22 -7.38 -7.91
CA THR A 36 9.03 -8.15 -8.28
C THR A 36 9.25 -9.61 -7.94
N ARG A 37 8.34 -10.17 -7.13
CA ARG A 37 8.31 -11.61 -6.83
C ARG A 37 7.76 -12.42 -8.01
N TYR A 38 7.40 -11.73 -9.09
CA TYR A 38 6.82 -12.27 -10.30
C TYR A 38 7.66 -11.98 -11.52
N ASN A 39 7.83 -12.99 -12.37
CA ASN A 39 8.54 -12.83 -13.63
C ASN A 39 7.60 -12.26 -14.71
N PHE A 40 7.19 -11.00 -14.55
CA PHE A 40 6.45 -10.25 -15.57
C PHE A 40 7.12 -10.30 -16.96
N PRO A 41 8.47 -10.25 -17.07
CA PRO A 41 9.14 -10.37 -18.36
C PRO A 41 8.84 -11.66 -19.12
N LYS A 42 8.69 -12.80 -18.41
CA LYS A 42 8.33 -14.08 -19.03
C LYS A 42 6.91 -14.10 -19.59
N VAL A 43 6.01 -13.30 -19.04
CA VAL A 43 4.58 -13.31 -19.43
C VAL A 43 4.26 -12.19 -20.43
N TYR A 44 4.87 -11.01 -20.28
CA TYR A 44 4.50 -9.81 -21.05
C TYR A 44 5.71 -9.03 -21.62
N GLY A 45 6.92 -9.60 -21.54
CA GLY A 45 8.14 -9.02 -22.09
C GLY A 45 8.87 -8.08 -21.12
N TRP A 46 10.15 -7.81 -21.42
CA TRP A 46 11.11 -7.07 -20.60
C TRP A 46 10.73 -5.61 -20.30
N ARG A 47 9.64 -5.10 -20.87
CA ARG A 47 9.10 -3.76 -20.62
C ARG A 47 8.43 -3.61 -19.24
N PHE A 48 8.13 -4.73 -18.58
CA PHE A 48 7.46 -4.74 -17.28
C PHE A 48 8.38 -5.40 -16.25
N THR A 49 9.14 -4.57 -15.53
CA THR A 49 10.11 -5.01 -14.52
C THR A 49 9.67 -4.69 -13.09
N GLU A 50 8.67 -3.81 -12.95
CA GLU A 50 8.21 -3.29 -11.66
C GLU A 50 6.71 -3.54 -11.51
N GLY A 51 6.30 -3.89 -10.28
CA GLY A 51 4.90 -4.04 -9.93
C GLY A 51 4.41 -2.88 -9.07
N TYR A 52 3.20 -3.02 -8.55
CA TYR A 52 2.62 -2.08 -7.59
C TYR A 52 2.33 -2.80 -6.27
N ASN A 53 2.27 -2.05 -5.18
CA ASN A 53 2.02 -2.59 -3.85
C ASN A 53 0.58 -2.34 -3.37
N GLY A 54 -0.12 -3.39 -2.94
CA GLY A 54 -1.54 -3.35 -2.54
C GLY A 54 -1.80 -2.75 -1.15
N GLY A 55 -0.77 -2.38 -0.39
CA GLY A 55 -0.94 -1.82 0.95
C GLY A 55 -1.77 -0.53 0.99
N LEU A 56 -1.75 0.25 -0.09
CA LEU A 56 -2.64 1.39 -0.28
C LEU A 56 -3.15 1.41 -1.72
N VAL A 57 -4.47 1.30 -1.85
CA VAL A 57 -5.20 1.39 -3.12
C VAL A 57 -6.20 2.55 -2.99
N LEU A 58 -6.16 3.49 -3.94
CA LEU A 58 -7.28 4.42 -4.15
C LEU A 58 -8.24 3.79 -5.16
N TRP A 59 -9.53 3.78 -4.85
CA TRP A 59 -10.57 3.21 -5.71
C TRP A 59 -11.72 4.18 -5.91
N TYR A 60 -11.94 4.62 -7.15
CA TYR A 60 -13.04 5.49 -7.54
C TYR A 60 -14.26 4.65 -7.89
N ALA A 61 -15.00 4.23 -6.86
CA ALA A 61 -16.07 3.25 -6.97
C ALA A 61 -17.12 3.58 -8.05
N SER A 62 -17.55 4.84 -8.18
CA SER A 62 -18.56 5.21 -9.17
C SER A 62 -18.09 5.09 -10.63
N ARG A 63 -16.78 5.06 -10.88
CA ARG A 63 -16.21 4.89 -12.23
C ARG A 63 -15.95 3.42 -12.59
N ALA A 64 -15.92 2.55 -11.60
CA ALA A 64 -15.69 1.11 -11.74
C ALA A 64 -16.61 0.33 -10.79
N PRO A 65 -17.91 0.24 -11.11
CA PRO A 65 -18.79 -0.73 -10.47
C PRO A 65 -18.27 -2.15 -10.72
N GLN A 66 -18.72 -3.11 -9.91
CA GLN A 66 -18.20 -4.48 -9.89
C GLN A 66 -18.24 -5.13 -11.27
N GLU A 67 -19.32 -4.95 -12.05
CA GLU A 67 -19.50 -5.54 -13.37
C GLU A 67 -18.45 -5.04 -14.36
N LYS A 68 -18.16 -3.74 -14.32
CA LYS A 68 -17.13 -3.12 -15.16
C LYS A 68 -15.75 -3.61 -14.75
N TRP A 69 -15.47 -3.69 -13.45
CA TRP A 69 -14.19 -4.21 -12.97
C TRP A 69 -14.02 -5.67 -13.39
N ASP A 70 -15.03 -6.52 -13.17
CA ASP A 70 -15.05 -7.93 -13.55
C ASP A 70 -14.78 -8.15 -15.04
N ALA A 71 -15.36 -7.31 -15.90
CA ALA A 71 -15.11 -7.36 -17.35
C ALA A 71 -13.65 -7.07 -17.72
N ILE A 72 -12.90 -6.36 -16.87
CA ILE A 72 -11.50 -6.00 -17.09
C ILE A 72 -10.56 -7.04 -16.48
N TRP A 73 -10.69 -7.35 -15.18
CA TRP A 73 -9.69 -8.15 -14.48
C TRP A 73 -9.84 -9.66 -14.75
N LYS A 74 -11.05 -10.17 -14.98
CA LYS A 74 -11.26 -11.62 -15.21
C LYS A 74 -10.55 -12.11 -16.48
N PRO A 75 -10.60 -11.41 -17.63
CA PRO A 75 -9.81 -11.79 -18.80
C PRO A 75 -8.30 -11.73 -18.56
N VAL A 76 -7.82 -10.73 -17.80
CA VAL A 76 -6.40 -10.63 -17.40
C VAL A 76 -5.99 -11.85 -16.59
N PHE A 77 -6.79 -12.22 -15.57
CA PHE A 77 -6.55 -13.38 -14.73
C PHE A 77 -6.64 -14.71 -15.51
N ALA A 78 -7.66 -14.89 -16.35
CA ALA A 78 -7.85 -16.12 -17.14
C ALA A 78 -6.73 -16.35 -18.17
N ASN A 79 -6.17 -15.29 -18.75
CA ASN A 79 -5.00 -15.39 -19.62
C ASN A 79 -3.72 -15.67 -18.83
N PHE A 80 -3.70 -15.31 -17.56
CA PHE A 80 -2.57 -15.48 -16.67
C PHE A 80 -2.51 -16.85 -15.96
N ASP A 81 -3.65 -17.53 -15.76
CA ASP A 81 -3.76 -18.82 -15.05
C ASP A 81 -3.32 -20.05 -15.89
N LYS A 82 -2.91 -19.85 -17.14
CA LYS A 82 -2.52 -20.95 -18.05
C LYS A 82 -1.19 -21.63 -17.69
N PRO A 83 -0.17 -20.95 -17.16
CA PRO A 83 0.92 -21.59 -16.45
C PRO A 83 0.50 -21.74 -14.97
N LYS A 84 0.67 -22.92 -14.37
CA LYS A 84 0.44 -23.16 -12.93
C LYS A 84 1.33 -22.25 -12.09
N ILE A 85 0.89 -21.06 -11.72
CA ILE A 85 1.74 -20.09 -11.01
C ILE A 85 1.24 -19.84 -9.59
N PHE A 86 2.21 -19.83 -8.67
CA PHE A 86 2.06 -19.39 -7.30
C PHE A 86 1.81 -17.88 -7.25
N LEU A 87 0.70 -17.47 -6.62
CA LEU A 87 0.32 -16.07 -6.38
C LEU A 87 0.70 -15.67 -4.94
N PRO A 88 1.95 -15.23 -4.66
CA PRO A 88 2.37 -14.88 -3.30
C PRO A 88 1.62 -13.68 -2.70
N ALA A 89 1.03 -12.84 -3.56
CA ALA A 89 0.21 -11.70 -3.20
C ALA A 89 -0.90 -11.54 -4.26
N ALA A 90 -1.96 -12.36 -4.15
CA ALA A 90 -2.93 -12.59 -5.23
C ALA A 90 -3.60 -11.31 -5.76
N GLU A 91 -4.26 -10.53 -4.89
CA GLU A 91 -4.95 -9.29 -5.29
C GLU A 91 -3.98 -8.28 -5.91
N GLN A 92 -2.89 -7.96 -5.22
CA GLN A 92 -1.82 -7.08 -5.72
C GLN A 92 -1.29 -7.50 -7.11
N THR A 93 -1.10 -8.80 -7.33
CA THR A 93 -0.60 -9.33 -8.60
C THR A 93 -1.60 -9.07 -9.73
N VAL A 94 -2.88 -9.40 -9.51
CA VAL A 94 -3.94 -9.18 -10.52
C VAL A 94 -4.12 -7.70 -10.82
N MET A 95 -4.13 -6.84 -9.80
CA MET A 95 -4.26 -5.40 -9.99
C MET A 95 -3.06 -4.77 -10.72
N THR A 96 -1.85 -5.25 -10.42
CA THR A 96 -0.62 -4.85 -11.12
C THR A 96 -0.66 -5.25 -12.58
N LEU A 97 -1.04 -6.50 -12.89
CA LEU A 97 -1.19 -6.97 -14.27
C LEU A 97 -2.24 -6.18 -15.04
N THR A 98 -3.36 -5.90 -14.37
CA THR A 98 -4.44 -5.13 -14.97
C THR A 98 -3.99 -3.70 -15.29
N ALA A 99 -3.17 -3.09 -14.41
CA ALA A 99 -2.61 -1.75 -14.62
C ALA A 99 -1.60 -1.72 -15.76
N ILE A 100 -0.77 -2.76 -15.85
CA ILE A 100 0.22 -2.95 -16.91
C ILE A 100 -0.45 -3.08 -18.28
N LEU A 101 -1.52 -3.87 -18.37
CA LEU A 101 -2.21 -4.17 -19.63
C LEU A 101 -3.22 -3.09 -20.03
N ASN A 102 -3.69 -2.28 -19.07
CA ASN A 102 -4.68 -1.23 -19.26
C ASN A 102 -4.18 0.06 -18.55
N PRO A 103 -3.12 0.71 -19.04
CA PRO A 103 -2.53 1.87 -18.34
C PRO A 103 -3.49 3.08 -18.25
N GLU A 104 -4.49 3.16 -19.12
CA GLU A 104 -5.48 4.24 -19.17
C GLU A 104 -6.48 4.25 -18.01
N ILE A 105 -6.63 3.13 -17.29
CA ILE A 105 -7.52 3.00 -16.13
C ILE A 105 -6.79 3.14 -14.78
N PHE A 106 -5.46 3.22 -14.83
CA PHE A 106 -4.58 3.22 -13.65
C PHE A 106 -3.83 4.54 -13.47
N TYR A 107 -3.73 5.01 -12.23
CA TYR A 107 -2.90 6.15 -11.84
C TYR A 107 -1.74 5.68 -10.93
N ALA A 108 -0.49 5.95 -11.34
CA ALA A 108 0.67 5.64 -10.50
C ALA A 108 0.78 6.66 -9.37
N LEU A 109 0.56 6.20 -8.14
CA LEU A 109 0.64 7.05 -6.96
C LEU A 109 2.10 7.32 -6.58
N ASP A 110 2.39 8.53 -6.12
CA ASP A 110 3.72 8.87 -5.60
C ASP A 110 4.13 7.90 -4.47
N CYS A 111 5.37 7.42 -4.51
CA CYS A 111 5.85 6.37 -3.61
C CYS A 111 5.78 6.76 -2.12
N THR A 112 5.78 8.06 -1.80
CA THR A 112 5.67 8.53 -0.41
C THR A 112 4.29 8.26 0.21
N TRP A 113 3.26 7.99 -0.61
CA TRP A 113 1.95 7.53 -0.16
C TRP A 113 1.92 6.05 0.23
N ASN A 114 2.99 5.29 0.00
CA ASN A 114 3.11 3.91 0.45
C ASN A 114 4.61 3.56 0.59
N LEU A 115 5.30 4.22 1.53
CA LEU A 115 6.71 3.95 1.80
C LEU A 115 6.84 2.59 2.49
N GLN A 116 7.40 1.61 1.78
CA GLN A 116 7.42 0.21 2.19
C GLN A 116 8.66 -0.11 3.02
N LEU A 117 8.45 -0.77 4.16
CA LEU A 117 9.50 -1.08 5.12
C LEU A 117 9.98 -2.53 5.07
N SER A 118 9.54 -3.35 4.10
CA SER A 118 9.99 -4.75 3.96
C SER A 118 11.51 -4.88 3.81
N PHE A 119 12.07 -6.04 4.17
CA PHE A 119 13.52 -6.32 4.10
C PHE A 119 14.08 -6.15 2.69
N ASP A 120 13.31 -6.56 1.69
CA ASP A 120 13.74 -6.61 0.30
C ASP A 120 13.65 -5.24 -0.39
N CYS A 121 13.02 -4.24 0.26
CA CYS A 121 12.86 -2.91 -0.29
C CYS A 121 14.20 -2.19 -0.46
N LYS A 122 14.36 -1.51 -1.59
CA LYS A 122 15.58 -0.77 -1.93
C LYS A 122 15.36 0.73 -1.71
N PRO A 123 16.23 1.44 -0.95
CA PRO A 123 16.05 2.87 -0.66
C PRO A 123 15.93 3.75 -1.92
N TYR A 124 16.59 3.38 -3.02
CA TYR A 124 16.54 4.12 -4.28
C TYR A 124 15.23 3.94 -5.06
N ASN A 125 14.40 2.94 -4.73
CA ASN A 125 13.08 2.74 -5.37
C ASN A 125 12.03 3.73 -4.87
N CYS A 126 12.32 4.47 -3.79
CA CYS A 126 11.50 5.60 -3.36
C CYS A 126 12.38 6.61 -2.63
N LEU A 127 12.70 7.72 -3.29
CA LEU A 127 13.49 8.79 -2.68
C LEU A 127 12.61 9.58 -1.70
N SER A 128 12.99 9.57 -0.44
CA SER A 128 12.34 10.30 0.64
C SER A 128 13.36 10.73 1.68
N LYS A 129 12.96 11.60 2.61
CA LYS A 129 13.77 12.00 3.77
C LYS A 129 14.30 10.81 4.60
N TRP A 130 13.71 9.63 4.46
CA TRP A 130 14.01 8.45 5.28
C TRP A 130 14.83 7.39 4.53
N THR A 131 14.93 7.54 3.21
CA THR A 131 15.62 6.63 2.30
C THR A 131 16.77 7.29 1.55
N SER A 132 16.91 8.62 1.65
CA SER A 132 17.93 9.43 0.99
C SER A 132 18.52 10.46 1.95
N SER A 133 19.80 10.79 1.76
CA SER A 133 20.48 11.93 2.41
C SER A 133 20.18 13.28 1.74
N ASP A 134 19.43 13.29 0.64
CA ASP A 134 19.09 14.50 -0.10
C ASP A 134 18.23 15.48 0.74
N PRO A 135 18.71 16.72 0.96
CA PRO A 135 17.98 17.75 1.69
C PRO A 135 16.68 18.21 0.99
N ASN A 136 16.45 17.83 -0.27
CA ASN A 136 15.22 18.13 -1.01
C ASN A 136 14.28 16.93 -1.13
N ALA A 137 14.67 15.74 -0.66
CA ALA A 137 13.82 14.56 -0.75
C ALA A 137 12.47 14.79 -0.02
N PRO A 138 11.35 14.30 -0.57
CA PRO A 138 10.04 14.51 0.02
C PRO A 138 9.89 13.78 1.36
N LYS A 139 9.06 14.31 2.26
CA LYS A 139 8.68 13.60 3.48
C LYS A 139 7.76 12.41 3.12
N PRO A 140 7.94 11.24 3.74
CA PRO A 140 6.97 10.16 3.63
C PRO A 140 5.61 10.62 4.14
N LYS A 141 4.54 10.24 3.44
CA LYS A 141 3.14 10.59 3.78
C LYS A 141 2.46 9.43 4.50
N VAL A 142 2.73 8.21 4.06
CA VAL A 142 2.27 6.97 4.70
C VAL A 142 3.44 5.99 4.73
N MET A 143 3.70 5.43 5.91
CA MET A 143 4.56 4.27 6.06
C MET A 143 3.74 2.99 5.98
N HIS A 144 4.32 1.96 5.42
CA HIS A 144 3.75 0.63 5.34
C HIS A 144 4.76 -0.39 5.86
N GLY A 145 4.41 -1.05 6.97
CA GLY A 145 5.16 -2.15 7.60
C GLY A 145 5.16 -3.45 6.79
N SER A 146 5.30 -3.37 5.46
CA SER A 146 5.17 -4.48 4.53
C SER A 146 6.15 -5.63 4.81
N GLY A 147 5.79 -6.86 4.41
CA GLY A 147 6.62 -8.05 4.54
C GLY A 147 5.98 -9.19 5.34
N ALA A 148 6.67 -10.32 5.46
CA ALA A 148 6.26 -11.46 6.29
C ALA A 148 6.69 -11.26 7.75
N GLY A 149 5.98 -11.87 8.70
CA GLY A 149 6.30 -11.73 10.14
C GLY A 149 5.90 -10.38 10.75
N LYS A 150 4.87 -9.75 10.16
CA LYS A 150 4.32 -8.45 10.60
C LYS A 150 4.04 -8.48 12.10
N GLN A 151 4.74 -7.65 12.88
CA GLN A 151 4.62 -7.61 14.36
C GLN A 151 3.43 -6.76 14.81
N PHE A 152 2.26 -7.04 14.25
CA PHE A 152 1.02 -6.30 14.53
C PHE A 152 0.60 -6.31 15.99
N GLY A 153 0.69 -7.47 16.64
CA GLY A 153 0.32 -7.61 18.05
C GLY A 153 1.35 -7.04 19.02
N LYS A 154 2.52 -6.61 18.54
CA LYS A 154 3.56 -6.09 19.43
C LYS A 154 3.39 -4.60 19.68
N PHE A 155 3.75 -4.19 20.88
CA PHE A 155 3.74 -2.81 21.33
C PHE A 155 5.09 -2.52 21.98
N ALA A 156 5.65 -1.35 21.72
CA ALA A 156 6.99 -0.98 22.20
C ALA A 156 7.00 0.48 22.66
N LEU A 157 7.43 0.72 23.90
CA LEU A 157 7.60 2.07 24.47
C LEU A 157 9.06 2.45 24.66
N GLU A 158 9.97 1.47 24.55
CA GLU A 158 11.39 1.73 24.64
C GLU A 158 11.87 2.46 23.39
N LYS A 159 12.38 3.67 23.60
CA LYS A 159 12.93 4.50 22.53
C LYS A 159 14.13 3.80 21.87
N PRO A 160 14.26 3.85 20.54
CA PRO A 160 15.45 3.39 19.84
C PRO A 160 16.71 4.05 20.42
N LYS A 161 17.72 3.22 20.74
CA LYS A 161 19.00 3.69 21.30
C LYS A 161 19.84 4.53 20.33
N HIS A 162 19.51 4.49 19.04
CA HIS A 162 20.23 5.20 17.98
C HIS A 162 19.26 6.00 17.10
N PRO A 163 19.70 7.12 16.52
CA PRO A 163 18.93 7.87 15.53
C PRO A 163 18.50 6.99 14.36
N LEU A 164 17.29 7.24 13.85
CA LEU A 164 16.73 6.54 12.68
C LEU A 164 17.23 7.23 11.41
N VAL A 165 18.32 6.71 10.83
CA VAL A 165 19.01 7.30 9.67
C VAL A 165 19.00 6.39 8.43
N ASN A 166 18.45 5.17 8.54
CA ASN A 166 18.29 4.27 7.39
C ASN A 166 17.06 3.35 7.53
N LEU A 167 16.65 2.76 6.40
CA LEU A 167 15.45 1.91 6.29
C LEU A 167 15.41 0.76 7.31
N ASN A 168 16.55 0.15 7.64
CA ASN A 168 16.61 -0.95 8.61
C ASN A 168 16.34 -0.46 10.05
N GLN A 169 16.83 0.72 10.41
CA GLN A 169 16.52 1.33 11.70
C GLN A 169 15.05 1.74 11.78
N PHE A 170 14.50 2.36 10.72
CA PHE A 170 13.08 2.68 10.63
C PHE A 170 12.20 1.43 10.76
N ARG A 171 12.57 0.32 10.11
CA ARG A 171 11.87 -0.97 10.24
C ARG A 171 11.85 -1.48 11.68
N LYS A 172 12.99 -1.45 12.37
CA LYS A 172 13.08 -1.87 13.79
C LYS A 172 12.28 -0.94 14.69
N ALA A 173 12.22 0.34 14.36
CA ALA A 173 11.46 1.34 15.09
C ALA A 173 9.97 1.39 14.72
N PHE A 174 9.52 0.75 13.64
CA PHE A 174 8.12 0.83 13.19
C PHE A 174 7.11 0.48 14.29
N VAL A 175 7.37 -0.58 15.06
CA VAL A 175 6.52 -0.97 16.19
C VAL A 175 6.51 0.12 17.26
N TYR A 176 7.65 0.74 17.55
CA TYR A 176 7.77 1.86 18.49
C TYR A 176 7.04 3.12 17.99
N GLU A 177 7.32 3.58 16.76
CA GLU A 177 6.68 4.76 16.16
C GLU A 177 5.16 4.61 16.11
N ARG A 178 4.65 3.44 15.71
CA ARG A 178 3.22 3.11 15.77
C ARG A 178 2.69 3.18 17.20
N SER A 179 3.42 2.61 18.16
CA SER A 179 3.01 2.59 19.57
C SER A 179 2.91 4.00 20.16
N LEU A 180 3.85 4.89 19.82
CA LEU A 180 3.81 6.29 20.22
C LEU A 180 2.61 7.04 19.63
N LEU A 181 2.36 6.89 18.33
CA LEU A 181 1.22 7.55 17.68
C LEU A 181 -0.12 7.07 18.23
N LEU A 182 -0.21 5.79 18.59
CA LEU A 182 -1.38 5.25 19.28
C LEU A 182 -1.58 5.83 20.69
N LEU A 183 -0.50 6.19 21.40
CA LEU A 183 -0.58 6.85 22.71
C LEU A 183 -0.91 8.35 22.60
N HIS A 184 -0.26 9.07 21.69
CA HIS A 184 -0.42 10.52 21.56
C HIS A 184 -1.81 10.92 21.03
N ASN A 185 -2.45 10.06 20.23
CA ASN A 185 -3.84 10.26 19.77
C ASN A 185 -4.87 9.61 20.70
N ASP A 186 -4.50 9.38 21.96
CA ASP A 186 -5.39 9.02 23.08
C ASP A 186 -6.19 7.72 22.92
N TYR A 187 -5.86 6.84 21.97
CA TYR A 187 -6.61 5.61 21.67
C TYR A 187 -8.15 5.84 21.73
N ALA A 188 -8.62 7.02 21.28
CA ALA A 188 -9.98 7.49 21.53
C ALA A 188 -11.04 6.52 20.96
N PHE A 189 -10.65 5.75 19.94
CA PHE A 189 -11.46 4.70 19.33
C PHE A 189 -11.79 3.53 20.29
N ARG A 190 -11.09 3.35 21.43
CA ARG A 190 -11.46 2.35 22.46
C ARG A 190 -12.05 2.96 23.72
N ARG A 191 -11.70 4.21 24.08
CA ARG A 191 -12.34 4.90 25.22
C ARG A 191 -13.78 5.31 24.92
N ARG A 192 -14.17 5.37 23.64
CA ARG A 192 -15.51 5.77 23.20
C ARG A 192 -16.21 4.73 22.31
N ILE A 193 -15.88 3.44 22.48
CA ILE A 193 -16.86 2.40 22.15
C ILE A 193 -17.81 2.36 23.35
N GLU A 194 -18.80 3.25 23.35
CA GLU A 194 -20.09 2.82 23.88
C GLU A 194 -20.39 1.50 23.19
N ARG A 195 -20.69 0.46 23.96
CA ARG A 195 -21.05 -0.86 23.42
C ARG A 195 -22.34 -0.71 22.59
N ASN A 196 -22.21 -0.20 21.37
CA ASN A 196 -23.24 -0.30 20.37
C ASN A 196 -23.38 -1.79 20.09
N GLU A 197 -24.63 -2.27 20.02
CA GLU A 197 -24.90 -3.67 19.70
C GLU A 197 -24.08 -4.09 18.47
N PRO A 198 -23.58 -5.34 18.43
CA PRO A 198 -22.89 -5.83 17.25
C PRO A 198 -23.73 -5.55 16.01
N PHE A 199 -23.12 -4.97 14.98
CA PHE A 199 -23.77 -4.78 13.70
C PHE A 199 -24.31 -6.12 13.19
N ASP A 200 -25.64 -6.28 13.21
CA ASP A 200 -26.32 -7.47 12.71
C ASP A 200 -26.83 -7.19 11.30
N PHE A 201 -26.09 -7.70 10.30
CA PHE A 201 -26.43 -7.55 8.89
C PHE A 201 -27.80 -8.16 8.52
N ARG A 202 -28.40 -8.99 9.39
CA ARG A 202 -29.76 -9.52 9.21
C ARG A 202 -30.86 -8.51 9.57
N LYS A 203 -30.51 -7.41 10.25
CA LYS A 203 -31.43 -6.32 10.63
C LYS A 203 -31.43 -5.16 9.63
N ALA A 204 -30.59 -5.19 8.60
CA ALA A 204 -30.59 -4.18 7.54
C ALA A 204 -31.54 -4.64 6.43
N SER A 205 -32.79 -4.20 6.52
CA SER A 205 -33.83 -4.34 5.48
C SER A 205 -34.16 -2.98 4.90
#